data_AF-A0A4R6J8D1-F1
#
_entry.id   AF-A0A4R6J8D1-F1
#
_cell.length_a   1.000
_cell.length_b   1.000
_cell.length_c   1.000
_cell.angle_alpha   90.00
_cell.angle_beta   90.00
_cell.angle_gamma   90.00
#
_symmetry.space_group_name_H-M   'P 1'
#
loop_
_entity.id
_entity.type
_entity.pdbx_description
1 polymer ?
#
loop_
_entity_poly.entity_id
_entity_poly.type
_entity_poly.pdbx_seq_one_letter_code
_entity_poly.pdbx_strand_id
1 'polypeptide(L)'
;MKRLLIAAAALLLLSGCGAEPTQVAADTGINTSAEQNRVTTTKNEAAAALLPAKVRERGTLIVGAGFGSGNVPLGFLADDNKTPIGLEVDIAYLVAGALGLKADIQVTSWENLFIGLDSAKYDAGFSNITVTEKRKQKYDFATYAKVLERWNVSSEAVDKSEVNPPGLPLTS
;
A
#
# COMPACT_ATOMS: atom_id res chain seq x y z
N MET A 1 -24.07 78.72 -2.18
CA MET A 1 -22.60 78.71 -2.41
C MET A 1 -21.91 78.22 -1.12
N LYS A 2 -21.05 77.18 -1.23
CA LYS A 2 -20.10 76.60 -0.21
C LYS A 2 -20.76 76.04 1.09
N ARG A 3 -20.97 74.72 1.28
CA ARG A 3 -20.09 73.54 1.56
C ARG A 3 -19.49 73.46 2.98
N LEU A 4 -19.50 72.23 3.54
CA LEU A 4 -18.93 71.64 4.80
C LEU A 4 -20.01 71.40 5.89
N LEU A 5 -20.13 70.27 6.62
CA LEU A 5 -19.34 69.04 6.83
C LEU A 5 -20.14 68.01 7.68
N ILE A 6 -19.86 66.70 7.51
CA ILE A 6 -19.89 65.58 8.50
C ILE A 6 -21.30 65.13 8.99
N ALA A 7 -21.72 63.85 9.07
CA ALA A 7 -21.03 62.56 9.20
C ALA A 7 -21.75 61.43 8.42
N ALA A 8 -20.97 60.48 7.90
CA ALA A 8 -21.41 59.24 7.31
C ALA A 8 -21.54 58.14 8.38
N ALA A 9 -22.65 57.40 8.37
CA ALA A 9 -22.73 56.06 8.95
C ALA A 9 -22.93 55.08 7.77
N ALA A 10 -21.83 54.52 7.27
CA ALA A 10 -21.85 53.52 6.22
C ALA A 10 -22.19 52.16 6.84
N LEU A 11 -23.32 51.60 6.42
CA LEU A 11 -23.75 50.24 6.70
C LEU A 11 -22.84 49.29 5.88
N LEU A 12 -21.90 48.59 6.53
CA LEU A 12 -21.11 47.54 5.88
C LEU A 12 -21.95 46.27 5.74
N LEU A 13 -22.46 46.02 4.54
CA LEU A 13 -22.89 44.71 4.08
C LEU A 13 -21.66 43.90 3.67
N LEU A 14 -21.20 42.99 4.54
CA LEU A 14 -20.19 41.99 4.16
C LEU A 14 -20.87 40.87 3.35
N SER A 15 -20.89 41.02 2.02
CA SER A 15 -20.96 39.88 1.11
C SER A 15 -19.58 39.23 1.04
N GLY A 16 -19.28 38.35 2.01
CA GLY A 16 -18.11 37.48 1.97
C GLY A 16 -18.44 36.24 1.15
N CYS A 17 -17.94 36.18 -0.08
CA CYS A 17 -17.93 34.98 -0.90
C CYS A 17 -17.15 33.90 -0.15
N GLY A 18 -17.83 32.80 0.23
CA GLY A 18 -17.19 31.62 0.77
C GLY A 18 -16.37 30.95 -0.31
N ALA A 19 -15.09 31.30 -0.41
CA ALA A 19 -14.11 30.46 -1.08
C ALA A 19 -13.66 29.42 -0.05
N GLU A 20 -14.12 28.18 -0.19
CA GLU A 20 -13.36 27.05 0.34
C GLU A 20 -11.93 27.16 -0.22
N PRO A 21 -10.89 26.81 0.56
CA PRO A 21 -9.55 26.77 0.01
C PRO A 21 -9.53 25.70 -1.07
N THR A 22 -9.66 26.12 -2.33
CA THR A 22 -9.34 25.29 -3.48
C THR A 22 -7.87 24.95 -3.34
N GLN A 23 -7.57 23.77 -2.79
CA GLN A 23 -6.25 23.20 -2.88
C GLN A 23 -5.97 23.01 -4.36
N VAL A 24 -5.25 23.96 -4.95
CA VAL A 24 -4.70 23.80 -6.28
C VAL A 24 -3.59 22.77 -6.12
N ALA A 25 -3.92 21.49 -6.36
CA ALA A 25 -2.92 20.45 -6.45
C ALA A 25 -1.97 20.84 -7.58
N ALA A 26 -0.68 20.97 -7.27
CA ALA A 26 0.34 21.09 -8.29
C ALA A 26 0.28 19.81 -9.15
N ASP A 27 0.22 19.97 -10.48
CA ASP A 27 0.38 18.86 -11.41
C ASP A 27 1.83 18.34 -11.29
N THR A 28 1.99 17.34 -10.42
CA THR A 28 3.25 16.69 -10.12
C THR A 28 3.45 15.44 -10.99
N GLY A 29 2.53 15.14 -11.91
CA GLY A 29 2.49 13.89 -12.67
C GLY A 29 2.17 12.65 -11.82
N ILE A 30 1.74 12.82 -10.56
CA ILE A 30 1.37 11.73 -9.66
C ILE A 30 -0.08 11.31 -9.94
N ASN A 31 -0.29 10.05 -10.30
CA ASN A 31 -1.63 9.50 -10.56
C ASN A 31 -2.28 8.97 -9.27
N THR A 32 -3.25 9.71 -8.72
CA THR A 32 -4.07 9.29 -7.58
C THR A 32 -5.44 8.72 -7.96
N SER A 33 -5.76 8.67 -9.26
CA SER A 33 -7.04 8.15 -9.76
C SER A 33 -7.14 6.62 -9.65
N ALA A 34 -8.35 6.07 -9.80
CA ALA A 34 -8.54 4.61 -9.84
C ALA A 34 -7.88 3.97 -11.09
N GLU A 35 -7.77 4.74 -12.17
CA GLU A 35 -7.16 4.37 -13.44
C GLU A 35 -5.63 4.42 -13.38
N GLN A 36 -5.03 3.47 -12.67
CA GLN A 36 -3.60 3.46 -12.39
C GLN A 36 -2.68 3.17 -13.60
N ASN A 37 -3.20 2.71 -14.75
CA ASN A 37 -2.39 2.30 -15.91
C ASN A 37 -1.18 1.42 -15.51
N ARG A 38 -1.45 0.41 -14.69
CA ARG A 38 -0.42 -0.36 -13.98
C ARG A 38 0.62 -0.98 -14.91
N VAL A 39 1.86 -1.02 -14.44
CA VAL A 39 2.92 -1.81 -15.06
C VAL A 39 2.51 -3.28 -15.03
N THR A 40 2.72 -3.97 -16.15
CA THR A 40 2.42 -5.39 -16.30
C THR A 40 3.70 -6.19 -16.52
N THR A 41 3.60 -7.50 -16.35
CA THR A 41 4.72 -8.43 -16.53
C THR A 41 4.27 -9.66 -17.29
N THR A 42 5.22 -10.38 -17.87
CA THR A 42 4.98 -11.68 -18.50
C THR A 42 4.89 -12.77 -17.45
N LYS A 43 4.00 -13.74 -17.66
CA LYS A 43 3.89 -14.92 -16.82
C LYS A 43 5.22 -15.70 -16.78
N ASN A 44 5.62 -16.10 -15.59
CA ASN A 44 6.72 -17.02 -15.34
C ASN A 44 6.15 -18.43 -15.15
N GLU A 45 6.34 -19.30 -16.15
CA GLU A 45 5.78 -20.66 -16.14
C GLU A 45 6.33 -21.52 -14.99
N ALA A 46 7.62 -21.39 -14.66
CA ALA A 46 8.22 -22.15 -13.57
C ALA A 46 7.62 -21.76 -12.20
N ALA A 47 7.45 -20.46 -11.94
CA ALA A 47 6.82 -19.99 -10.70
C ALA A 47 5.33 -20.38 -10.64
N ALA A 48 4.60 -20.25 -11.74
CA ALA A 48 3.20 -20.64 -11.82
C ALA A 48 2.98 -22.14 -11.58
N ALA A 49 3.92 -22.99 -12.03
CA ALA A 49 3.87 -24.43 -11.81
C ALA A 49 4.02 -24.85 -10.33
N LEU A 50 4.65 -24.01 -9.50
CA LEU A 50 4.82 -24.25 -8.06
C LEU A 50 3.57 -23.93 -7.23
N LEU A 51 2.55 -23.31 -7.83
CA LEU A 51 1.33 -22.94 -7.11
C LEU A 51 0.52 -24.16 -6.68
N PRO A 52 -0.07 -24.14 -5.47
CA PRO A 52 -1.05 -25.13 -5.07
C PRO A 52 -2.20 -25.21 -6.09
N ALA A 53 -2.71 -26.42 -6.35
CA ALA A 53 -3.79 -26.66 -7.32
C ALA A 53 -4.98 -25.74 -7.09
N LYS A 54 -5.43 -25.60 -5.84
CA LYS A 54 -6.55 -24.71 -5.45
C LYS A 54 -6.37 -23.25 -5.89
N VAL A 55 -5.15 -22.72 -5.85
CA VAL A 55 -4.86 -21.32 -6.22
C VAL A 55 -4.84 -21.18 -7.74
N ARG A 56 -4.21 -22.13 -8.42
CA ARG A 56 -4.13 -22.18 -9.89
C ARG A 56 -5.49 -22.36 -10.54
N GLU A 57 -6.33 -23.23 -10.00
CA GLU A 57 -7.71 -23.45 -10.47
C GLU A 57 -8.61 -22.23 -10.22
N ARG A 58 -8.46 -21.58 -9.05
CA ARG A 58 -9.18 -20.34 -8.74
C ARG A 58 -8.76 -19.19 -9.66
N GLY A 59 -7.52 -19.19 -10.14
CA GLY A 59 -7.01 -18.16 -11.06
C GLY A 59 -6.81 -16.78 -10.43
N THR A 60 -6.87 -16.68 -9.11
CA THR A 60 -6.70 -15.43 -8.35
C THR A 60 -5.71 -15.58 -7.22
N LEU A 61 -4.90 -14.54 -6.99
CA LEU A 61 -4.09 -14.37 -5.79
C LEU A 61 -4.83 -13.41 -4.85
N ILE A 62 -5.34 -13.93 -3.74
CA ILE A 62 -6.05 -13.15 -2.73
C ILE A 62 -5.00 -12.55 -1.79
N VAL A 63 -4.89 -11.22 -1.80
CA VAL A 63 -3.89 -10.47 -1.06
C VAL A 63 -4.55 -9.68 0.06
N GLY A 64 -4.14 -9.93 1.29
CA GLY A 64 -4.49 -9.09 2.42
C GLY A 64 -3.60 -7.84 2.44
N ALA A 65 -4.22 -6.66 2.48
CA ALA A 65 -3.52 -5.39 2.54
C ALA A 65 -3.90 -4.62 3.82
N GLY A 66 -2.99 -4.61 4.80
CA GLY A 66 -3.24 -4.15 6.18
C GLY A 66 -3.10 -2.64 6.40
N PHE A 67 -3.14 -1.83 5.34
CA PHE A 67 -2.93 -0.38 5.43
C PHE A 67 -4.20 0.42 5.81
N GLY A 68 -5.33 -0.25 6.06
CA GLY A 68 -6.58 0.42 6.43
C GLY A 68 -6.98 1.51 5.44
N SER A 69 -7.14 2.75 5.91
CA SER A 69 -7.46 3.90 5.06
C SER A 69 -6.24 4.53 4.38
N GLY A 70 -5.01 4.15 4.73
CA GLY A 70 -3.83 4.57 3.99
C GLY A 70 -2.51 4.56 4.77
N ASN A 71 -1.44 4.32 4.02
CA ASN A 71 -0.05 4.44 4.38
C ASN A 71 0.70 4.92 3.11
N VAL A 72 0.54 6.19 2.76
CA VAL A 72 1.14 6.77 1.55
C VAL A 72 2.67 6.79 1.69
N PRO A 73 3.45 6.34 0.69
CA PRO A 73 3.04 5.92 -0.66
C PRO A 73 2.87 4.40 -0.83
N LEU A 74 2.92 3.61 0.24
CA LEU A 74 2.94 2.14 0.22
C LEU A 74 1.60 1.53 -0.19
N GLY A 75 0.50 2.00 0.39
CA GLY A 75 -0.84 1.54 0.06
C GLY A 75 -1.92 2.45 0.62
N PHE A 76 -2.84 2.90 -0.22
CA PHE A 76 -3.91 3.84 0.14
C PHE A 76 -5.06 3.74 -0.87
N LEU A 77 -6.18 4.43 -0.61
CA LEU A 77 -7.30 4.46 -1.54
C LEU A 77 -7.11 5.59 -2.55
N ALA A 78 -7.47 5.32 -3.81
CA ALA A 78 -7.55 6.33 -4.85
C ALA A 78 -8.60 7.40 -4.56
N ASP A 79 -8.69 8.40 -5.43
CA ASP A 79 -9.63 9.52 -5.33
C ASP A 79 -11.10 9.08 -5.25
N ASP A 80 -11.42 7.86 -5.70
CA ASP A 80 -12.75 7.24 -5.59
C ASP A 80 -13.08 6.68 -4.19
N ASN A 81 -12.13 6.74 -3.25
CA ASN A 81 -12.18 6.16 -1.91
C ASN A 81 -12.51 4.66 -1.86
N LYS A 82 -12.17 3.92 -2.93
CA LYS A 82 -12.50 2.49 -3.06
C LYS A 82 -11.33 1.68 -3.62
N THR A 83 -10.69 2.19 -4.65
CA THR A 83 -9.66 1.45 -5.39
C THR A 83 -8.34 1.52 -4.62
N PRO A 84 -7.78 0.38 -4.16
CA PRO A 84 -6.46 0.39 -3.53
C PRO A 84 -5.39 0.69 -4.59
N ILE A 85 -4.50 1.63 -4.25
CA ILE A 85 -3.36 2.06 -5.06
C ILE A 85 -2.12 2.21 -4.16
N GLY A 86 -0.95 2.39 -4.78
CA GLY A 86 0.33 2.52 -4.07
C GLY A 86 1.31 1.39 -4.40
N LEU A 87 2.54 1.56 -3.93
CA LEU A 87 3.67 0.70 -4.29
C LEU A 87 3.41 -0.78 -4.02
N GLU A 88 2.91 -1.12 -2.83
CA GLU A 88 2.72 -2.52 -2.44
C GLU A 88 1.56 -3.17 -3.18
N VAL A 89 0.55 -2.37 -3.54
CA VAL A 89 -0.56 -2.80 -4.38
C VAL A 89 -0.04 -3.14 -5.78
N ASP A 90 0.76 -2.27 -6.38
CA ASP A 90 1.31 -2.51 -7.73
C ASP A 90 2.27 -3.70 -7.76
N ILE A 91 3.07 -3.90 -6.71
CA ILE A 91 3.88 -5.11 -6.57
C ILE A 91 2.97 -6.35 -6.48
N ALA A 92 1.86 -6.30 -5.74
CA ALA A 92 0.91 -7.42 -5.67
C ALA A 92 0.31 -7.76 -7.04
N TYR A 93 -0.06 -6.75 -7.85
CA TYR A 93 -0.49 -6.95 -9.24
C TYR A 93 0.61 -7.58 -10.11
N LEU A 94 1.86 -7.13 -9.98
CA LEU A 94 2.99 -7.69 -10.72
C LEU A 94 3.27 -9.14 -10.31
N VAL A 95 3.23 -9.46 -9.01
CA VAL A 95 3.41 -10.83 -8.52
C VAL A 95 2.29 -11.73 -9.03
N ALA A 96 1.03 -11.30 -8.95
CA ALA A 96 -0.08 -12.04 -9.50
C ALA A 96 0.08 -12.26 -11.02
N GLY A 97 0.44 -11.22 -11.77
CA GLY A 97 0.69 -11.30 -13.21
C GLY A 97 1.82 -12.27 -13.57
N ALA A 98 2.94 -12.22 -12.84
CA ALA A 98 4.05 -13.16 -13.01
C ALA A 98 3.63 -14.61 -12.71
N LEU A 99 2.68 -14.81 -11.80
CA LEU A 99 2.10 -16.11 -11.47
C LEU A 99 0.99 -16.55 -12.45
N GLY A 100 0.59 -15.68 -13.39
CA GLY A 100 -0.53 -15.93 -14.30
C GLY A 100 -1.90 -15.89 -13.62
N LEU A 101 -2.01 -15.15 -12.51
CA LEU A 101 -3.23 -14.99 -11.72
C LEU A 101 -3.72 -13.54 -11.80
N LYS A 102 -5.02 -13.33 -11.48
CA LYS A 102 -5.55 -12.00 -11.18
C LYS A 102 -5.28 -11.64 -9.72
N ALA A 103 -4.90 -10.41 -9.43
CA ALA A 103 -4.82 -9.94 -8.05
C ALA A 103 -6.22 -9.61 -7.51
N ASP A 104 -6.55 -10.10 -6.31
CA ASP A 104 -7.70 -9.67 -5.51
C ASP A 104 -7.17 -9.02 -4.24
N ILE A 105 -7.19 -7.68 -4.21
CA ILE A 105 -6.63 -6.89 -3.11
C ILE A 105 -7.73 -6.62 -2.08
N GLN A 106 -7.62 -7.24 -0.92
CA GLN A 106 -8.56 -7.08 0.19
C GLN A 106 -7.95 -6.18 1.27
N VAL A 107 -8.35 -4.91 1.24
CA VAL A 107 -7.96 -3.92 2.24
C VAL A 107 -8.55 -4.29 3.61
N THR A 108 -7.73 -4.23 4.64
CA THR A 108 -8.10 -4.57 6.02
C THR A 108 -7.25 -3.78 7.02
N SER A 109 -7.52 -3.93 8.32
CA SER A 109 -6.66 -3.35 9.35
C SER A 109 -5.40 -4.18 9.53
N TRP A 110 -4.37 -3.59 10.13
CA TRP A 110 -3.12 -4.28 10.41
C TRP A 110 -3.31 -5.53 11.27
N GLU A 111 -4.18 -5.46 12.27
CA GLU A 111 -4.48 -6.56 13.19
C GLU A 111 -5.24 -7.68 12.47
N ASN A 112 -6.23 -7.30 11.65
CA ASN A 112 -7.06 -8.24 10.89
C ASN A 112 -6.31 -8.90 9.74
N LEU A 113 -5.23 -8.29 9.24
CA LEU A 113 -4.36 -8.90 8.23
C LEU A 113 -3.85 -10.27 8.69
N PHE A 114 -3.27 -10.33 9.90
CA PHE A 114 -2.69 -11.58 10.42
C PHE A 114 -3.76 -12.62 10.77
N ILE A 115 -4.93 -12.20 11.22
CA ILE A 115 -6.08 -13.11 11.43
C ILE A 115 -6.52 -13.73 10.09
N GLY A 116 -6.55 -12.93 9.03
CA GLY A 116 -6.86 -13.42 7.68
C GLY A 116 -5.79 -14.36 7.12
N LEU A 117 -4.51 -14.11 7.40
CA LEU A 117 -3.43 -15.02 7.03
C LEU A 117 -3.51 -16.35 7.81
N ASP A 118 -3.71 -16.30 9.12
CA ASP A 118 -3.81 -17.49 9.99
C ASP A 118 -5.00 -18.39 9.61
N SER A 119 -6.10 -17.80 9.14
CA SER A 119 -7.30 -18.54 8.68
C SER A 119 -7.26 -18.94 7.21
N ALA A 120 -6.15 -18.68 6.50
CA ALA A 120 -6.01 -18.87 5.06
C ALA A 120 -7.10 -18.14 4.23
N LYS A 121 -7.66 -17.04 4.75
CA LYS A 121 -8.51 -16.12 4.00
C LYS A 121 -7.72 -15.44 2.88
N TYR A 122 -6.46 -15.10 3.15
CA TYR A 122 -5.54 -14.52 2.18
C TYR A 122 -4.46 -15.54 1.81
N ASP A 123 -4.02 -15.55 0.56
CA ASP A 123 -2.85 -16.35 0.14
C ASP A 123 -1.54 -15.66 0.50
N ALA A 124 -1.52 -14.32 0.55
CA ALA A 124 -0.34 -13.53 0.88
C ALA A 124 -0.71 -12.19 1.55
N GLY A 125 0.23 -11.62 2.30
CA GLY A 125 0.11 -10.31 2.92
C GLY A 125 1.11 -9.31 2.33
N PHE A 126 0.61 -8.14 1.92
CA PHE A 126 1.43 -7.03 1.38
C PHE A 126 1.08 -5.77 2.17
N SER A 127 1.93 -5.39 3.13
CA SER A 127 1.61 -4.31 4.10
C SER A 127 2.79 -3.84 4.95
N ASN A 128 3.96 -3.58 4.36
CA ASN A 128 5.19 -3.16 5.03
C ASN A 128 5.52 -4.03 6.26
N ILE A 129 5.41 -5.34 6.10
CA ILE A 129 5.49 -6.27 7.22
C ILE A 129 6.96 -6.44 7.62
N THR A 130 7.33 -5.93 8.79
CA THR A 130 8.65 -6.18 9.37
C THR A 130 8.85 -7.68 9.61
N VAL A 131 9.96 -8.20 9.09
CA VAL A 131 10.40 -9.58 9.34
C VAL A 131 10.87 -9.69 10.79
N THR A 132 10.27 -10.59 11.55
CA THR A 132 10.70 -10.90 12.92
C THR A 132 10.77 -12.40 13.10
N GLU A 133 11.60 -12.88 14.02
CA GLU A 133 11.73 -14.31 14.28
C GLU A 133 10.40 -14.95 14.71
N LYS A 134 9.59 -14.24 15.51
CA LYS A 134 8.24 -14.67 15.89
C LYS A 134 7.32 -14.83 14.68
N ARG A 135 7.42 -13.95 13.67
CA ARG A 135 6.60 -14.04 12.44
C ARG A 135 7.10 -15.14 11.52
N LYS A 136 8.41 -15.35 11.42
CA LYS A 136 9.01 -16.45 10.64
C LYS A 136 8.63 -17.84 11.14
N GLN A 137 8.26 -17.98 12.42
CA GLN A 137 7.71 -19.23 12.95
C GLN A 137 6.30 -19.54 12.40
N LYS A 138 5.60 -18.53 11.85
CA LYS A 138 4.21 -18.65 11.36
C LYS A 138 4.08 -18.46 9.85
N TYR A 139 4.92 -17.63 9.24
CA TYR A 139 4.79 -17.18 7.86
C TYR A 139 6.13 -17.25 7.14
N ASP A 140 6.06 -17.56 5.85
CA ASP A 140 7.18 -17.41 4.93
C ASP A 140 7.24 -15.98 4.38
N PHE A 141 8.45 -15.45 4.23
CA PHE A 141 8.71 -14.10 3.70
C PHE A 141 9.46 -14.16 2.37
N ALA A 142 9.03 -13.37 1.39
CA ALA A 142 9.53 -13.45 0.02
C ALA A 142 10.87 -12.74 -0.27
N THR A 143 11.48 -12.06 0.70
CA THR A 143 12.38 -10.93 0.39
C THR A 143 13.84 -11.09 0.79
N TYR A 144 14.26 -12.21 1.37
CA TYR A 144 15.67 -12.33 1.77
C TYR A 144 16.58 -12.75 0.61
N ALA A 145 16.37 -13.94 0.05
CA ALA A 145 17.32 -14.54 -0.89
C ALA A 145 17.43 -13.79 -2.24
N LYS A 146 16.30 -13.33 -2.79
CA LYS A 146 16.26 -12.73 -4.14
C LYS A 146 16.89 -11.34 -4.21
N VAL A 147 16.81 -10.56 -3.12
CA VAL A 147 17.46 -9.24 -3.03
C VAL A 147 18.98 -9.45 -3.00
N LEU A 148 19.46 -10.38 -2.18
CA LEU A 148 20.89 -10.66 -2.09
C LEU A 148 21.46 -11.19 -3.41
N GLU A 149 20.73 -12.07 -4.08
CA GLU A 149 21.12 -12.59 -5.39
C GLU A 149 21.16 -11.50 -6.46
N ARG A 150 20.14 -10.63 -6.51
CA ARG A 150 20.06 -9.52 -7.49
C ARG A 150 21.22 -8.53 -7.37
N TRP A 151 21.77 -8.37 -6.18
CA TRP A 151 22.89 -7.49 -5.88
C TRP A 151 24.23 -8.23 -5.72
N ASN A 152 24.26 -9.53 -6.01
CA ASN A 152 25.44 -10.40 -5.86
C ASN A 152 26.09 -10.32 -4.46
N VAL A 153 25.26 -10.16 -3.44
CA VAL A 153 25.63 -10.12 -2.02
C VAL A 153 25.03 -11.32 -1.27
N SER A 154 24.81 -12.43 -1.97
CA SER A 154 24.35 -13.69 -1.38
C SER A 154 25.26 -14.22 -0.27
N SER A 155 26.53 -13.78 -0.21
CA SER A 155 27.43 -14.06 0.92
C SER A 155 27.00 -13.42 2.23
N GLU A 156 26.26 -12.32 2.16
CA GLU A 156 25.69 -11.61 3.30
C GLU A 156 24.32 -12.21 3.70
N ALA A 157 23.95 -13.36 3.12
CA ALA A 157 22.79 -14.09 3.56
C ALA A 157 23.01 -14.55 5.01
N VAL A 158 22.24 -13.99 5.94
CA VAL A 158 22.15 -14.50 7.29
C VAL A 158 21.23 -15.71 7.23
N ASP A 159 21.71 -16.87 7.68
CA ASP A 159 20.95 -18.12 7.74
C ASP A 159 19.67 -17.97 8.59
N LYS A 160 19.64 -16.96 9.46
CA LYS A 160 18.55 -16.62 10.37
C LYS A 160 18.41 -15.11 10.49
N SER A 161 17.19 -14.60 10.67
CA SER A 161 16.97 -13.14 10.71
C SER A 161 17.23 -12.65 12.13
N GLU A 162 18.46 -12.27 12.45
CA GLU A 162 18.83 -11.79 13.80
C GLU A 162 18.44 -10.33 14.07
N VAL A 163 17.29 -9.88 13.56
CA VAL A 163 16.82 -8.51 13.80
C VAL A 163 16.13 -8.45 15.17
N ASN A 164 16.94 -8.53 16.21
CA ASN A 164 16.78 -7.68 17.38
C ASN A 164 18.18 -7.46 17.98
N PRO A 165 18.75 -6.23 17.92
CA PRO A 165 19.99 -5.93 18.62
C PRO A 165 19.86 -6.37 20.08
N PRO A 166 20.86 -7.04 20.66
CA PRO A 166 20.87 -7.30 22.10
C PRO A 166 20.71 -5.96 22.83
N GLY A 167 19.59 -5.77 23.55
CA GLY A 167 19.37 -4.60 24.41
C GLY A 167 18.15 -3.73 24.15
N LEU A 168 17.34 -3.98 23.10
CA LEU A 168 16.05 -3.28 22.95
C LEU A 168 14.94 -3.99 23.75
N PRO A 169 14.14 -3.25 24.57
CA PRO A 169 13.09 -3.86 25.38
C PRO A 169 12.04 -4.55 24.50
N LEU A 170 11.74 -5.80 24.85
CA LEU A 170 10.86 -6.71 24.09
C LEU A 170 9.36 -6.41 24.26
N THR A 171 9.01 -5.27 24.84
CA THR A 171 7.64 -4.93 25.19
C THR A 171 7.33 -3.48 24.82
N SER A 172 6.32 -3.31 23.98
CA SER A 172 5.40 -2.17 24.02
C SER A 172 4.03 -2.73 24.37
#